data_AF-A0A831TAB4-F1
#
_entry.id   AF-A0A831TAB4-F1
#
_cell.length_a   1.000
_cell.length_b   1.000
_cell.length_c   1.000
_cell.angle_alpha   90.00
_cell.angle_beta   90.00
_cell.angle_gamma   90.00
#
_symmetry.space_group_name_H-M   'P 1'
#
loop_
_entity.id
_entity.type
_entity.pdbx_description
1 polymer ?
#
loop_
_entity_poly.entity_id
_entity_poly.type
_entity_poly.pdbx_seq_one_letter_code
_entity_poly.pdbx_strand_id
1 'polypeptide(L)' 'MTTKELIQAEIERLSEHDLDELYKLVKDFIQSKKQEQRQSLMSKLRSIKIDAPEDFSTNFDLYMSGEKRDEPHLR' A
#
# COMPACT_ATOMS: atom_id res chain seq x y z
N MET A 1 -5.01 29.43 12.94
CA MET A 1 -5.05 28.19 13.73
C MET A 1 -4.32 27.10 12.98
N THR A 2 -3.45 26.37 13.65
CA THR A 2 -2.77 25.21 13.08
C THR A 2 -3.63 23.96 13.22
N THR A 3 -3.44 22.95 12.37
CA THR A 3 -4.15 21.66 12.48
C THR A 3 -3.91 21.00 13.85
N LYS A 4 -2.75 21.25 14.46
CA LYS A 4 -2.41 20.78 15.80
C LYS A 4 -3.30 21.40 16.89
N GLU A 5 -3.59 22.69 16.79
CA GLU A 5 -4.48 23.39 17.73
C GLU A 5 -5.92 22.86 17.66
N LEU A 6 -6.41 22.57 16.46
CA LEU A 6 -7.74 21.99 16.26
C LEU A 6 -7.85 20.58 16.88
N ILE A 7 -6.82 19.76 16.69
CA ILE A 7 -6.76 18.42 17.28
C ILE A 7 -6.76 18.51 18.81
N GLN A 8 -5.97 19.41 19.39
CA GLN A 8 -5.87 19.56 20.84
C GLN A 8 -7.20 20.01 21.47
N ALA A 9 -7.90 20.96 20.85
CA ALA A 9 -9.20 21.42 21.32
C ALA A 9 -10.29 20.32 21.31
N GLU A 10 -10.20 19.37 20.38
CA GLU A 10 -11.14 18.24 20.31
C GLU A 10 -10.79 17.14 21.32
N ILE A 11 -9.49 16.91 21.56
CA ILE A 11 -8.99 15.97 22.57
C ILE A 11 -9.41 16.38 23.98
N GLU A 12 -9.37 17.67 24.31
CA GLU A 12 -9.75 18.18 25.63
C GLU A 12 -11.23 17.95 25.99
N ARG A 13 -12.07 17.61 25.00
CA ARG A 13 -13.50 17.32 25.18
C ARG A 13 -13.80 15.83 25.43
N LEU A 14 -12.81 14.97 25.23
CA LEU A 14 -12.97 13.51 25.33
C LEU A 14 -12.84 13.03 26.78
N SER A 15 -13.47 11.88 27.06
CA SER A 15 -13.29 11.19 28.34
C SER A 15 -12.00 10.38 28.35
N GLU A 16 -11.47 10.03 29.53
CA GLU A 16 -10.23 9.24 29.68
C GLU A 16 -10.28 7.91 28.90
N HIS A 17 -11.45 7.26 28.85
CA HIS A 17 -11.65 6.02 28.10
C HIS A 17 -11.47 6.24 26.58
N ASP A 18 -12.00 7.33 26.06
CA ASP A 18 -11.93 7.65 24.63
C ASP A 18 -10.52 8.16 24.25
N LEU A 19 -9.81 8.77 25.20
CA LEU A 19 -8.40 9.15 25.06
C LEU A 19 -7.49 7.94 24.92
N ASP A 20 -7.73 6.86 25.67
CA ASP A 20 -6.98 5.61 25.55
C ASP A 20 -7.17 4.95 24.17
N GLU A 21 -8.39 4.98 23.64
CA GLU A 21 -8.69 4.47 22.30
C GLU A 21 -8.02 5.34 21.23
N LEU A 22 -8.13 6.67 21.35
CA LEU A 22 -7.48 7.61 20.44
C LEU A 22 -5.95 7.47 20.47
N TYR A 23 -5.37 7.25 21.65
CA TYR A 23 -3.93 7.03 21.79
C TYR A 23 -3.47 5.78 21.02
N LYS A 24 -4.24 4.68 21.10
CA LYS A 24 -3.95 3.47 20.31
C LYS A 24 -3.98 3.76 18.81
N LEU A 25 -5.01 4.47 18.33
CA LEU A 25 -5.13 4.84 16.92
C LEU A 25 -3.95 5.71 16.44
N VAL A 26 -3.55 6.70 17.23
CA VAL A 26 -2.40 7.57 16.91
C VAL A 26 -1.10 6.76 16.92
N LYS A 27 -0.92 5.85 17.87
CA LYS A 27 0.25 4.98 17.95
C LYS A 27 0.35 4.07 16.72
N ASP A 28 -0.75 3.46 16.31
CA ASP A 28 -0.81 2.60 15.13
C ASP A 28 -0.56 3.40 13.84
N PHE A 29 -1.10 4.62 13.75
CA PHE A 29 -0.84 5.53 12.65
C PHE A 29 0.65 5.91 12.53
N ILE A 30 1.31 6.21 13.64
CA ILE A 30 2.75 6.50 13.65
C ILE A 30 3.55 5.25 13.25
N GLN A 31 3.14 4.08 13.72
CA GLN A 31 3.80 2.82 13.41
C GLN A 31 3.66 2.43 11.93
N SER A 32 2.48 2.62 11.33
CA SER A 32 2.24 2.35 9.92
C SER A 32 3.08 3.28 9.03
N LYS A 33 3.18 4.57 9.37
CA LYS A 33 4.06 5.52 8.66
C LYS A 33 5.53 5.14 8.73
N LYS A 34 6.00 4.63 9.88
CA LYS A 34 7.37 4.10 10.03
C LYS A 34 7.60 2.84 9.18
N GLN A 35 6.59 1.98 9.04
CA GLN A 35 6.68 0.78 8.21
C GLN A 35 6.66 1.14 6.71
N GLU A 36 5.81 2.08 6.27
CA GLU A 36 5.81 2.59 4.89
C GLU A 36 7.16 3.19 4.50
N GLN A 37 7.80 3.95 5.40
CA GLN A 37 9.14 4.50 5.16
C GLN A 37 10.24 3.43 5.10
N ARG A 38 10.05 2.28 5.75
CA ARG A 38 11.02 1.17 5.76
C ARG A 38 10.88 0.21 4.57
N GLN A 39 9.83 0.34 3.77
CA GLN A 39 9.69 -0.45 2.55
C GLN A 39 10.73 0.02 1.52
N SER A 40 11.80 -0.76 1.38
CA SER A 40 12.81 -0.55 0.35
C SER A 40 12.16 -0.60 -1.05
N LEU A 41 12.75 0.09 -2.03
CA LEU A 41 12.31 0.01 -3.43
C LEU A 41 12.22 -1.45 -3.91
N MET A 42 13.15 -2.31 -3.47
CA MET A 42 13.14 -3.74 -3.78
C MET A 42 11.96 -4.49 -3.17
N SER A 43 11.50 -4.10 -1.98
CA SER A 43 10.30 -4.67 -1.35
C SER A 43 9.05 -4.30 -2.14
N LYS A 44 8.98 -3.08 -2.68
CA LYS A 44 7.88 -2.65 -3.57
C LYS A 44 7.92 -3.37 -4.91
N LEU A 45 9.09 -3.47 -5.54
CA LEU A 45 9.29 -4.22 -6.78
C LEU A 45 8.90 -5.70 -6.63
N ARG A 46 9.23 -6.34 -5.50
CA ARG A 46 8.84 -7.73 -5.21
C ARG A 46 7.32 -7.92 -5.09
N SER A 47 6.57 -6.89 -4.71
CA SER A 47 5.11 -6.97 -4.62
C SER A 47 4.41 -6.94 -5.97
N ILE A 48 5.11 -6.52 -7.04
CA ILE A 48 4.58 -6.54 -8.41
C ILE A 48 4.56 -8.01 -8.87
N LYS A 49 3.37 -8.56 -9.07
CA LYS A 49 3.17 -9.84 -9.74
C LYS A 49 2.81 -9.58 -11.19
N ILE A 50 3.59 -10.14 -12.11
CA ILE A 50 3.29 -10.10 -13.54
C ILE A 50 2.64 -11.45 -13.86
N ASP A 51 1.36 -11.42 -14.20
CA ASP A 51 0.64 -12.57 -14.72
C ASP A 51 0.83 -12.57 -16.24
N ALA A 52 1.79 -13.38 -16.71
CA ALA A 52 2.16 -13.47 -18.11
C ALA A 52 2.72 -14.86 -18.45
N PRO A 53 2.72 -15.26 -19.73
CA PRO A 53 3.31 -16.52 -20.18
C PRO A 53 4.79 -16.65 -19.83
N GLU A 54 5.28 -17.88 -19.67
CA GLU A 54 6.67 -18.17 -19.31
C GLU A 54 7.69 -17.54 -20.28
N ASP A 55 7.30 -17.35 -21.53
CA ASP A 55 8.15 -16.80 -22.59
C ASP A 55 7.84 -15.33 -22.94
N PHE A 56 7.08 -14.64 -22.08
CA PHE A 56 6.68 -13.24 -22.27
C PHE A 56 7.87 -12.30 -22.46
N SER A 57 8.92 -12.42 -21.64
CA SER A 57 10.10 -11.56 -21.74
C SER A 57 10.86 -11.74 -23.05
N THR A 58 10.85 -12.97 -23.60
CA THR A 58 11.59 -13.31 -24.82
C THR A 58 10.80 -12.95 -26.07
N ASN A 59 9.46 -12.99 -26.00
CA ASN A 59 8.55 -12.76 -27.12
C ASN A 59 7.71 -11.48 -26.96
N PHE A 60 8.17 -10.51 -26.18
CA PHE A 60 7.40 -9.32 -25.83
C PHE A 60 6.84 -8.61 -27.05
N ASP A 61 7.66 -8.43 -28.09
CA ASP A 61 7.26 -7.76 -29.33
C ASP A 61 6.13 -8.48 -30.05
N LEU A 62 6.09 -9.83 -29.99
CA LEU A 62 5.06 -10.65 -30.61
C LEU A 62 3.72 -10.57 -29.85
N TYR A 63 3.78 -10.43 -28.53
CA TYR A 63 2.59 -10.17 -27.70
C TYR A 63 2.08 -8.74 -27.90
N MET A 64 2.97 -7.77 -28.06
CA MET A 64 2.62 -6.37 -28.33
C MET A 64 2.06 -6.17 -29.74
N SER A 65 2.58 -6.87 -30.75
CA SER A 65 2.06 -6.85 -32.12
C SER A 65 0.73 -7.60 -32.27
N GLY A 66 0.39 -8.46 -31.29
CA GLY A 66 -0.80 -9.30 -31.31
C GLY A 66 -0.68 -10.54 -32.20
N GLU A 67 0.52 -10.80 -32.75
CA GLU A 67 0.86 -12.01 -33.49
C GLU A 67 0.88 -13.24 -32.57
N LYS A 68 1.18 -13.02 -31.28
CA LYS A 68 1.07 -14.02 -30.23
C LYS A 68 0.03 -13.60 -29.21
N ARG A 69 -0.82 -14.55 -28.83
CA ARG A 69 -1.90 -14.34 -27.86
C ARG A 69 -1.66 -15.21 -26.66
N ASP A 70 -1.95 -14.65 -25.49
CA ASP A 70 -2.07 -15.41 -24.27
C ASP A 70 -3.43 -16.10 -24.30
N GLU A 71 -3.48 -17.34 -24.80
CA GLU A 71 -4.70 -18.13 -24.77
C GLU A 71 -4.85 -18.72 -23.36
N PRO A 72 -5.88 -18.33 -22.59
CA PRO A 72 -6.07 -18.87 -21.26
C PRO A 72 -6.34 -20.36 -21.39
N HIS A 73 -5.48 -21.18 -20.78
CA HIS A 73 -5.75 -22.60 -20.62
C HIS A 73 -7.13 -22.77 -19.95
N LEU A 74 -8.12 -23.27 -20.67
CA LEU A 74 -9.35 -23.80 -20.07
C LEU A 74 -8.96 -24.95 -19.14
N ARG A 75 -8.90 -24.70 -17.83
CA ARG A 75 -9.18 -25.67 -16.77
C ARG A 75 -9.31 -25.03 -15.40
#